data_AF-D6CZT0-F1
#
_entry.id   AF-D6CZT0-F1
#
_cell.length_a   1.000
_cell.length_b   1.000
_cell.length_c   1.000
_cell.angle_alpha   90.00
_cell.angle_beta   90.00
_cell.angle_gamma   90.00
#
_symmetry.space_group_name_H-M   'P 1'
#
loop_
_entity.id
_entity.type
_entity.pdbx_description
1 polymer ?
#
loop_
_entity_poly.entity_id
_entity_poly.type
_entity_poly.pdbx_seq_one_letter_code
_entity_poly.pdbx_strand_id
1 'polypeptide(L)'
;MPPTDEEMIRHFATHEAAFDKIRKIMAESSEGSFHYPPLSPCDILILDSAGQISYQPNQVQDTPVHGLSRSDRIQLDSLLSEIGCGLVLVDRREQETADSVYVSLFMLYYSHGIVDAGTSKSFVYDLELRSRRDIRITEHGDLNKIYRRTYNDTTLYKPVKEGWYIELDHSR
;
A
#
# COMPACT_ATOMS: atom_id res chain seq x y z
N MET A 1 -18.31 -11.27 0.68
CA MET A 1 -17.39 -12.20 1.37
C MET A 1 -15.99 -11.83 0.91
N PRO A 2 -15.01 -11.64 1.82
CA PRO A 2 -13.64 -11.32 1.41
C PRO A 2 -13.05 -12.45 0.56
N PRO A 3 -12.12 -12.15 -0.36
CA PRO A 3 -11.42 -13.16 -1.16
C PRO A 3 -10.69 -14.14 -0.25
N THR A 4 -10.56 -15.39 -0.68
CA THR A 4 -9.77 -16.41 0.02
C THR A 4 -8.28 -16.10 -0.10
N ASP A 5 -7.48 -16.66 0.80
CA ASP A 5 -6.02 -16.48 0.73
C ASP A 5 -5.47 -17.09 -0.56
N GLU A 6 -6.02 -18.21 -1.02
CA GLU A 6 -5.60 -18.89 -2.25
C GLU A 6 -5.87 -18.03 -3.49
N GLU A 7 -7.03 -17.35 -3.55
CA GLU A 7 -7.34 -16.42 -4.63
C GLU A 7 -6.35 -15.25 -4.67
N MET A 8 -6.00 -14.69 -3.51
CA MET A 8 -5.03 -13.59 -3.42
C MET A 8 -3.60 -14.04 -3.73
N ILE A 9 -3.17 -15.21 -3.26
CA ILE A 9 -1.85 -15.78 -3.57
C ILE A 9 -1.72 -16.03 -5.08
N ARG A 10 -2.75 -16.61 -5.71
CA ARG A 10 -2.77 -16.82 -7.16
C ARG A 10 -2.76 -15.51 -7.92
N HIS A 11 -3.52 -14.51 -7.46
CA HIS A 11 -3.54 -13.17 -8.05
C HIS A 11 -2.17 -12.50 -7.98
N PHE A 12 -1.50 -12.58 -6.81
CA PHE A 12 -0.14 -12.10 -6.62
C PHE A 12 0.83 -12.79 -7.60
N ALA A 13 0.82 -14.12 -7.66
CA ALA A 13 1.70 -14.87 -8.56
C ALA A 13 1.48 -14.52 -10.04
N THR A 14 0.24 -14.17 -10.42
CA THR A 14 -0.09 -13.78 -11.80
C THR A 14 0.44 -12.39 -12.16
N HIS A 15 0.48 -11.47 -11.18
CA HIS A 15 0.86 -10.07 -11.38
C HIS A 15 2.15 -9.69 -10.62
N GLU A 16 3.01 -10.67 -10.31
CA GLU A 16 4.19 -10.47 -9.46
C GLU A 16 5.10 -9.35 -9.98
N ALA A 17 5.30 -9.30 -11.31
CA ALA A 17 6.08 -8.26 -11.95
C ALA A 17 5.52 -6.85 -11.71
N ALA A 18 4.18 -6.70 -11.63
CA ALA A 18 3.55 -5.42 -11.35
C ALA A 18 3.73 -5.02 -9.89
N PHE A 19 3.57 -5.95 -8.94
CA PHE A 19 3.86 -5.71 -7.52
C PHE A 19 5.31 -5.28 -7.29
N ASP A 20 6.27 -6.00 -7.88
CA ASP A 20 7.69 -5.66 -7.76
C ASP A 20 8.02 -4.31 -8.39
N LYS A 21 7.38 -3.97 -9.52
CA LYS A 21 7.57 -2.69 -10.18
C LYS A 21 7.01 -1.53 -9.35
N ILE A 22 5.81 -1.67 -8.76
CA ILE A 22 5.24 -0.68 -7.84
C ILE A 22 6.21 -0.49 -6.66
N ARG A 23 6.67 -1.59 -6.04
CA ARG A 23 7.60 -1.53 -4.92
C ARG A 23 8.87 -0.77 -5.28
N LYS A 24 9.44 -1.04 -6.46
CA LYS A 24 10.64 -0.37 -6.95
C LYS A 24 10.42 1.14 -7.12
N ILE A 25 9.32 1.55 -7.76
CA ILE A 25 8.98 2.97 -7.94
C ILE A 25 8.85 3.66 -6.58
N MET A 26 8.14 3.06 -5.62
CA MET A 26 7.95 3.66 -4.30
C MET A 26 9.27 3.71 -3.49
N ALA A 27 10.14 2.72 -3.62
CA ALA A 27 11.41 2.70 -2.91
C ALA A 27 12.49 3.61 -3.53
N GLU A 28 12.45 3.86 -4.83
CA GLU A 28 13.52 4.60 -5.52
C GLU A 28 13.13 6.04 -5.89
N SER A 29 11.86 6.27 -6.24
CA SER A 29 11.42 7.55 -6.83
C SER A 29 10.56 8.40 -5.89
N SER A 30 10.17 7.89 -4.72
CA SER A 30 9.26 8.61 -3.81
C SER A 30 9.95 9.21 -2.58
N GLU A 31 9.34 10.23 -2.00
CA GLU A 31 9.84 10.93 -0.81
C GLU A 31 8.76 11.00 0.27
N GLY A 32 9.18 10.72 1.52
CA GLY A 32 8.28 10.72 2.67
C GLY A 32 7.21 9.64 2.64
N SER A 33 6.33 9.66 3.64
CA SER A 33 5.18 8.76 3.74
C SER A 33 3.92 9.43 3.19
N PHE A 34 3.15 8.73 2.36
CA PHE A 34 2.00 9.28 1.64
C PHE A 34 1.03 8.19 1.18
N HIS A 35 -0.14 8.61 0.68
CA HIS A 35 -1.08 7.76 -0.04
C HIS A 35 -1.04 8.04 -1.54
N TYR A 36 -1.21 7.00 -2.36
CA TYR A 36 -1.33 7.12 -3.80
C TYR A 36 -2.55 6.32 -4.32
N PRO A 37 -3.39 6.89 -5.22
CA PRO A 37 -3.34 8.27 -5.70
C PRO A 37 -3.62 9.32 -4.59
N PRO A 38 -3.21 10.59 -4.76
CA PRO A 38 -3.51 11.66 -3.80
C PRO A 38 -5.03 11.82 -3.59
N LEU A 39 -5.48 11.81 -2.33
CA LEU A 39 -6.90 11.91 -1.96
C LEU A 39 -7.49 13.31 -2.21
N SER A 40 -6.65 14.36 -2.21
CA SER A 40 -7.07 15.74 -2.48
C SER A 40 -6.18 16.39 -3.55
N PRO A 41 -6.75 17.23 -4.44
CA PRO A 41 -5.95 18.13 -5.28
C PRO A 41 -5.03 19.06 -4.47
N CYS A 42 -5.39 19.34 -3.21
CA CYS A 42 -4.59 20.14 -2.28
C CYS A 42 -3.45 19.35 -1.61
N ASP A 43 -3.29 18.05 -1.86
CA ASP A 43 -2.05 17.35 -1.47
C ASP A 43 -0.91 17.65 -2.47
N ILE A 44 -1.22 18.40 -3.54
CA ILE A 44 -0.30 18.95 -4.54
C ILE A 44 -0.09 20.45 -4.25
N LEU A 45 0.26 20.81 -3.01
CA LEU A 45 0.63 22.21 -2.71
C LEU A 45 2.08 22.45 -3.14
N ILE A 46 2.22 23.07 -4.31
CA ILE A 46 3.49 23.62 -4.79
C ILE A 46 3.67 24.97 -4.09
N LEU A 47 4.70 25.09 -3.23
CA LEU A 47 5.23 26.41 -2.88
C LEU A 47 6.04 26.93 -4.06
N ASP A 48 5.64 28.08 -4.62
CA ASP A 48 6.57 28.84 -5.46
C ASP A 48 7.67 29.47 -4.59
N SER A 49 8.75 29.94 -5.22
CA SER A 49 9.89 30.58 -4.52
C SER A 49 9.52 31.86 -3.76
N ALA A 50 8.27 32.34 -3.87
CA ALA A 50 7.74 33.51 -3.16
C ALA A 50 6.75 33.13 -2.04
N GLY A 51 6.49 31.83 -1.81
CA GLY A 51 5.58 31.35 -0.77
C GLY A 51 4.10 31.52 -1.09
N GLN A 52 3.73 31.70 -2.37
CA GLN A 52 2.35 31.89 -2.81
C GLN A 52 1.76 30.59 -3.38
N ILE A 53 0.51 30.29 -3.00
CA ILE A 53 -0.24 29.13 -3.50
C ILE A 53 -0.80 29.50 -4.88
N SER A 54 -0.28 28.88 -5.95
CA SER A 54 -0.74 29.10 -7.33
C SER A 54 -1.39 27.84 -7.90
N TYR A 55 -2.70 27.92 -8.19
CA TYR A 55 -3.42 26.88 -8.95
C TYR A 55 -3.30 27.18 -10.45
N GLN A 56 -2.39 26.48 -11.14
CA GLN A 56 -2.22 26.55 -12.60
C GLN A 56 -2.42 25.15 -13.22
N PRO A 57 -3.65 24.77 -13.63
CA PRO A 57 -4.01 23.41 -14.06
C PRO A 57 -3.12 22.82 -15.18
N ASN A 58 -2.51 23.68 -16.00
CA ASN A 58 -1.73 23.28 -17.16
C ASN A 58 -0.20 23.17 -16.89
N GLN A 59 0.29 23.68 -15.76
CA GLN A 59 1.71 23.55 -15.35
C GLN A 59 1.92 22.60 -14.16
N VAL A 60 0.84 22.28 -13.43
CA VAL A 60 0.82 21.34 -12.29
C VAL A 60 1.05 19.87 -12.72
N GLN A 61 0.98 19.55 -14.02
CA GLN A 61 1.10 18.17 -14.49
C GLN A 61 2.54 17.63 -14.53
N ASP A 62 3.56 18.47 -14.69
CA ASP A 62 4.98 18.04 -14.73
C ASP A 62 5.71 18.23 -13.40
N THR A 63 5.03 18.74 -12.36
CA THR A 63 5.64 18.87 -11.03
C THR A 63 5.66 17.50 -10.33
N PRO A 64 6.79 17.09 -9.71
CA PRO A 64 6.83 15.89 -8.90
C PRO A 64 5.84 15.96 -7.73
N VAL A 65 5.16 14.84 -7.45
CA VAL A 65 4.25 14.71 -6.30
C VAL A 65 4.78 13.60 -5.42
N HIS A 66 5.14 13.90 -4.17
CA HIS A 66 5.86 12.98 -3.28
C HIS A 66 7.16 12.43 -3.92
N GLY A 67 7.90 13.26 -4.66
CA GLY A 67 9.08 12.85 -5.42
C GLY A 67 8.78 12.16 -6.77
N LEU A 68 7.56 11.67 -6.98
CA LEU A 68 7.19 10.89 -8.17
C LEU A 68 7.07 11.78 -9.41
N SER A 69 7.80 11.42 -10.47
CA SER A 69 7.69 12.06 -11.78
C SER A 69 6.31 11.82 -12.41
N ARG A 70 5.96 12.60 -13.43
CA ARG A 70 4.73 12.36 -14.21
C ARG A 70 4.70 10.96 -14.83
N SER A 71 5.83 10.49 -15.35
CA SER A 71 5.95 9.15 -15.93
C SER A 71 5.75 8.05 -14.89
N ASP A 72 6.31 8.22 -13.68
CA ASP A 72 6.11 7.28 -12.58
C ASP A 72 4.65 7.20 -12.17
N ARG A 73 3.97 8.35 -12.05
CA ARG A 73 2.54 8.40 -11.72
C ARG A 73 1.67 7.69 -12.75
N ILE A 74 1.87 7.96 -14.05
CA ILE A 74 1.15 7.27 -15.13
C ILE A 74 1.41 5.75 -15.08
N GLN A 75 2.66 5.35 -14.83
CA GLN A 75 3.01 3.94 -14.70
C GLN A 75 2.34 3.30 -13.46
N LEU A 76 2.34 3.98 -12.32
CA LEU A 76 1.67 3.53 -11.10
C LEU A 76 0.16 3.38 -11.29
N ASP A 77 -0.50 4.33 -11.95
CA ASP A 77 -1.94 4.23 -12.25
C ASP A 77 -2.25 2.97 -13.07
N SER A 78 -1.43 2.70 -14.09
CA SER A 78 -1.57 1.49 -14.91
C SER A 78 -1.34 0.22 -14.11
N LEU A 79 -0.30 0.17 -13.27
CA LEU A 79 0.06 -1.01 -12.48
C LEU A 79 -0.97 -1.29 -11.39
N LEU A 80 -1.47 -0.25 -10.71
CA LEU A 80 -2.52 -0.36 -9.70
C LEU A 80 -3.84 -0.87 -10.30
N SER A 81 -4.19 -0.36 -11.48
CA SER A 81 -5.33 -0.87 -12.26
C SER A 81 -5.15 -2.33 -12.66
N GLU A 82 -3.95 -2.72 -13.12
CA GLU A 82 -3.61 -4.10 -13.48
C GLU A 82 -3.78 -5.07 -12.31
N ILE A 83 -3.27 -4.72 -11.12
CA ILE A 83 -3.40 -5.57 -9.92
C ILE A 83 -4.76 -5.41 -9.21
N GLY A 84 -5.63 -4.51 -9.67
CA GLY A 84 -6.94 -4.26 -9.06
C GLY A 84 -6.89 -3.61 -7.67
N CYS A 85 -5.80 -2.89 -7.33
CA CYS A 85 -5.70 -2.14 -6.09
C CYS A 85 -5.99 -0.66 -6.35
N GLY A 86 -6.93 -0.07 -5.61
CA GLY A 86 -7.32 1.34 -5.80
C GLY A 86 -6.47 2.35 -5.02
N LEU A 87 -5.74 1.87 -4.02
CA LEU A 87 -4.97 2.70 -3.09
C LEU A 87 -3.73 1.96 -2.62
N VAL A 88 -2.62 2.67 -2.53
CA VAL A 88 -1.43 2.25 -1.80
C VAL A 88 -1.03 3.31 -0.78
N LEU A 89 -0.81 2.89 0.47
CA LEU A 89 -0.15 3.69 1.49
C LEU A 89 1.33 3.32 1.50
N VAL A 90 2.19 4.33 1.51
CA VAL A 90 3.64 4.20 1.51
C VAL A 90 4.15 4.75 2.84
N ASP A 91 4.76 3.88 3.66
CA ASP A 91 5.55 4.28 4.82
C ASP A 91 7.02 4.22 4.42
N ARG A 92 7.62 5.39 4.17
CA ARG A 92 9.03 5.53 3.84
C ARG A 92 9.71 6.29 4.96
N ARG A 93 10.75 5.67 5.53
CA ARG A 93 11.57 6.25 6.61
C ARG A 93 13.03 6.20 6.22
N GLU A 94 13.70 7.35 6.30
CA GLU A 94 15.16 7.41 6.22
C GLU A 94 15.73 6.81 7.51
N GLN A 95 16.56 5.77 7.41
CA GLN A 95 17.24 5.22 8.58
C GLN A 95 18.53 6.01 8.86
N GLU A 96 18.84 6.20 10.14
CA GLU A 96 19.97 7.02 10.60
C GLU A 96 21.36 6.46 10.22
N THR A 97 21.44 5.19 9.82
CA THR A 97 22.68 4.54 9.36
C THR A 97 22.68 4.41 7.83
N ALA A 98 23.76 4.90 7.21
CA ALA A 98 23.93 5.13 5.78
C ALA A 98 23.36 4.04 4.84
N ASP A 99 22.63 4.50 3.84
CA ASP A 99 22.17 3.84 2.60
C ASP A 99 20.97 2.88 2.63
N SER A 100 20.35 2.57 3.79
CA SER A 100 19.10 1.79 3.80
C SER A 100 17.87 2.68 4.00
N VAL A 101 17.02 2.72 2.98
CA VAL A 101 15.68 3.30 3.08
C VAL A 101 14.71 2.21 3.52
N TYR A 102 14.04 2.40 4.65
CA TYR A 102 12.91 1.55 5.02
C TYR A 102 11.70 1.96 4.18
N VAL A 103 11.11 0.98 3.48
CA VAL A 103 9.86 1.16 2.72
C VAL A 103 8.91 0.02 3.07
N SER A 104 7.72 0.38 3.54
CA SER A 104 6.57 -0.49 3.69
C SER A 104 5.43 -0.01 2.81
N LEU A 105 4.72 -0.95 2.19
CA LEU A 105 3.59 -0.68 1.30
C LEU A 105 2.35 -1.39 1.83
N PHE A 106 1.22 -0.68 1.83
CA PHE A 106 -0.08 -1.24 2.15
C PHE A 106 -1.01 -1.01 0.96
N MET A 107 -1.39 -2.07 0.25
CA MET A 107 -2.21 -2.01 -0.97
C MET A 107 -3.59 -2.61 -0.69
N LEU A 108 -4.60 -1.76 -0.61
CA LEU A 108 -5.97 -2.19 -0.33
C LEU A 108 -6.55 -2.93 -1.54
N TYR A 109 -6.90 -4.20 -1.37
CA TYR A 109 -7.43 -5.06 -2.43
C TYR A 109 -8.93 -5.32 -2.28
N TYR A 110 -9.39 -5.46 -1.04
CA TYR A 110 -10.80 -5.67 -0.72
C TYR A 110 -11.16 -4.88 0.53
N SER A 111 -12.33 -4.23 0.52
CA SER A 111 -12.95 -3.68 1.71
C SER A 111 -14.45 -3.89 1.66
N HIS A 112 -15.05 -4.20 2.81
CA HIS A 112 -16.48 -4.27 2.97
C HIS A 112 -16.86 -3.92 4.39
N GLY A 113 -17.75 -2.94 4.56
CA GLY A 113 -18.16 -2.45 5.86
C GLY A 113 -18.75 -1.05 5.78
N ILE A 114 -18.99 -0.50 6.96
CA ILE A 114 -19.30 0.91 7.22
C ILE A 114 -18.08 1.57 7.85
N VAL A 115 -18.14 2.88 8.12
CA VAL A 115 -16.97 3.70 8.50
C VAL A 115 -16.15 3.13 9.67
N ASP A 116 -16.82 2.63 10.72
CA ASP A 116 -16.15 2.15 11.94
C ASP A 116 -16.15 0.62 12.11
N ALA A 117 -16.76 -0.10 11.16
CA ALA A 117 -16.94 -1.54 11.24
C ALA A 117 -16.84 -2.18 9.86
N GLY A 118 -15.94 -3.14 9.69
CA GLY A 118 -15.71 -3.74 8.39
C GLY A 118 -14.68 -4.86 8.39
N THR A 119 -14.50 -5.45 7.23
CA THR A 119 -13.41 -6.39 6.94
C THR A 119 -12.69 -5.91 5.70
N SER A 120 -11.38 -5.81 5.77
CA SER A 120 -10.51 -5.52 4.64
C SER A 120 -9.54 -6.67 4.39
N LYS A 121 -9.06 -6.76 3.16
CA LYS A 121 -7.87 -7.54 2.82
C LYS A 121 -6.95 -6.72 1.94
N SER A 122 -5.67 -6.77 2.26
CA SER A 122 -4.64 -5.96 1.62
C SER A 122 -3.41 -6.80 1.29
N PHE A 123 -2.68 -6.41 0.25
CA PHE A 123 -1.30 -6.85 0.06
C PHE A 123 -0.38 -5.90 0.81
N VAL A 124 0.49 -6.45 1.65
CA VAL A 124 1.44 -5.68 2.47
C VAL A 124 2.85 -6.08 2.10
N TYR A 125 3.70 -5.11 1.79
CA TYR A 125 5.14 -5.30 1.70
C TYR A 125 5.80 -4.67 2.91
N ASP A 126 6.48 -5.46 3.75
CA ASP A 126 7.25 -4.98 4.90
C ASP A 126 8.29 -6.05 5.28
N LEU A 127 9.58 -5.73 5.13
CA LEU A 127 10.69 -6.64 5.44
C LEU A 127 10.87 -6.85 6.95
N GLU A 128 10.48 -5.87 7.77
CA GLU A 128 10.60 -5.92 9.22
C GLU A 128 9.39 -6.58 9.88
N LEU A 129 8.28 -6.77 9.14
CA LEU A 129 7.04 -7.34 9.66
C LEU A 129 7.30 -8.65 10.41
N ARG A 130 8.04 -9.58 9.80
CA ARG A 130 8.39 -10.89 10.41
C ARG A 130 9.12 -10.79 11.76
N SER A 131 9.77 -9.66 12.05
CA SER A 131 10.49 -9.43 13.31
C SER A 131 9.63 -8.82 14.42
N ARG A 132 8.45 -8.28 14.08
CA ARG A 132 7.52 -7.64 15.03
C ARG A 132 6.88 -8.70 15.93
N ARG A 133 6.88 -8.45 17.24
CA ARG A 133 6.41 -9.43 18.26
C ARG A 133 4.92 -9.31 18.57
N ASP A 134 4.33 -8.19 18.22
CA ASP A 134 2.95 -7.77 18.50
C ASP A 134 1.97 -8.14 17.38
N ILE A 135 2.47 -8.60 16.23
CA ILE A 135 1.64 -9.00 15.10
C ILE A 135 1.34 -10.50 15.10
N ARG A 136 0.21 -10.87 14.48
CA ARG A 136 -0.21 -12.27 14.35
C ARG A 136 0.01 -12.77 12.93
N ILE A 137 1.19 -13.35 12.69
CA ILE A 137 1.47 -14.07 11.45
C ILE A 137 0.99 -15.52 11.58
N THR A 138 0.22 -16.00 10.60
CA THR A 138 -0.20 -17.40 10.50
C THR A 138 0.17 -17.98 9.15
N GLU A 139 0.83 -19.13 9.15
CA GLU A 139 1.16 -19.86 7.91
C GLU A 139 0.05 -20.86 7.54
N HIS A 140 -0.86 -21.16 8.48
CA HIS A 140 -1.88 -22.20 8.32
C HIS A 140 -3.30 -21.65 8.40
N GLY A 141 -4.20 -22.29 7.65
CA GLY A 141 -5.60 -21.91 7.57
C GLY A 141 -5.84 -20.71 6.65
N ASP A 142 -7.10 -20.54 6.25
CA ASP A 142 -7.54 -19.35 5.50
C ASP A 142 -7.88 -18.24 6.50
N LEU A 143 -7.36 -17.02 6.28
CA LEU A 143 -7.58 -15.89 7.20
C LEU A 143 -9.07 -15.65 7.44
N ASN A 144 -9.93 -15.82 6.43
CA ASN A 144 -11.37 -15.66 6.58
C ASN A 144 -11.98 -16.68 7.54
N LYS A 145 -11.44 -17.90 7.56
CA LYS A 145 -11.89 -18.95 8.49
C LYS A 145 -11.40 -18.69 9.91
N ILE A 146 -10.25 -18.05 10.07
CA ILE A 146 -9.66 -17.76 11.38
C ILE A 146 -10.44 -16.66 12.08
N TYR A 147 -10.65 -15.49 11.46
CA TYR A 147 -11.33 -14.39 12.13
C TYR A 147 -12.80 -14.69 12.44
N ARG A 148 -13.49 -15.46 11.57
CA ARG A 148 -14.89 -15.86 11.79
C ARG A 148 -15.12 -16.78 12.99
N ARG A 149 -14.08 -17.35 13.59
CA ARG A 149 -14.24 -18.15 14.81
C ARG A 149 -14.59 -17.28 16.02
N THR A 150 -14.10 -16.05 16.04
CA THR A 150 -14.28 -15.13 17.16
C THR A 150 -15.14 -13.92 16.78
N TYR A 151 -15.12 -13.51 15.51
CA TYR A 151 -15.74 -12.27 15.01
C TYR A 151 -15.34 -11.03 15.82
N ASN A 152 -14.19 -11.06 16.49
CA ASN A 152 -13.69 -9.92 17.26
C ASN A 152 -12.73 -9.10 16.39
N ASP A 153 -12.43 -7.89 16.85
CA ASP A 153 -11.42 -7.04 16.24
C ASP A 153 -10.11 -7.81 16.12
N THR A 154 -9.62 -7.93 14.89
CA THR A 154 -8.47 -8.78 14.59
C THR A 154 -7.74 -8.28 13.35
N THR A 155 -6.43 -8.12 13.49
CA THR A 155 -5.50 -8.00 12.36
C THR A 155 -4.67 -9.28 12.27
N LEU A 156 -4.67 -9.93 11.10
CA LEU A 156 -3.94 -11.16 10.82
C LEU A 156 -3.09 -10.99 9.57
N TYR A 157 -1.90 -11.60 9.58
CA TYR A 157 -1.00 -11.61 8.44
C TYR A 157 -0.73 -13.03 7.98
N LYS A 158 -0.62 -13.20 6.67
CA LYS A 158 -0.19 -14.46 6.06
C LYS A 158 0.91 -14.20 5.03
N PRO A 159 2.06 -14.87 5.12
CA PRO A 159 3.13 -14.68 4.16
C PRO A 159 2.72 -15.21 2.77
N VAL A 160 3.08 -14.46 1.73
CA VAL A 160 2.91 -14.85 0.32
C VAL A 160 4.27 -15.15 -0.30
N LYS A 161 5.19 -14.19 -0.21
CA LYS A 161 6.56 -14.24 -0.71
C LYS A 161 7.45 -13.40 0.22
N GLU A 162 8.77 -13.45 0.05
CA GLU A 162 9.72 -12.61 0.79
C GLU A 162 9.26 -11.15 0.85
N GLY A 163 9.07 -10.64 2.08
CA GLY A 163 8.56 -9.28 2.35
C GLY A 163 7.07 -9.07 2.07
N TRP A 164 6.40 -9.95 1.34
CA TRP A 164 4.99 -9.81 0.93
C TRP A 164 4.04 -10.66 1.78
N TYR A 165 2.94 -10.04 2.21
CA TYR A 165 1.92 -10.62 3.07
C TYR A 165 0.52 -10.28 2.57
N ILE A 166 -0.45 -11.13 2.90
CA ILE A 166 -1.86 -10.77 2.94
C ILE A 166 -2.16 -10.32 4.35
N GLU A 167 -2.69 -9.11 4.50
CA GLU A 167 -3.31 -8.66 5.73
C GLU A 167 -4.83 -8.91 5.64
N LEU A 168 -5.41 -9.41 6.73
CA LEU A 168 -6.84 -9.31 7.00
C LEU A 168 -7.02 -8.45 8.23
N ASP A 169 -7.74 -7.34 8.09
CA ASP A 169 -8.16 -6.52 9.21
C ASP A 169 -9.68 -6.55 9.35
N HIS A 170 -10.15 -6.71 10.58
CA HIS A 170 -11.56 -6.71 10.91
C HIS A 170 -11.80 -5.87 12.15
N SER A 171 -12.76 -4.94 12.04
CA SER A 171 -13.31 -4.15 13.14
C SER A 171 -14.81 -4.39 13.22
N ARG A 172 -15.36 -4.47 14.44
CA ARG A 172 -16.78 -4.69 14.73
C ARG A 172 -17.62 -3.42 14.78
#